data_AF-A0A3B8Q0R5-F1
#
_entry.id   AF-A0A3B8Q0R5-F1
#
_cell.length_a   1.000
_cell.length_b   1.000
_cell.length_c   1.000
_cell.angle_alpha   90.00
_cell.angle_beta   90.00
_cell.angle_gamma   90.00
#
_symmetry.space_group_name_H-M   'P 1'
#
loop_
_entity.id
_entity.type
_entity.pdbx_description
1 polymer ?
#
loop_
_entity_poly.entity_id
_entity_poly.type
_entity_poly.pdbx_seq_one_letter_code
_entity_poly.pdbx_strand_id
1 'polypeptide(L)'
;MNRFCWCQRLASLAASLAVAAGVGYRWRDLQEKSATALGVAEIAPLESFVGIQSFSEIQNTRAELQGLAQRFRTEARMKYLASLSTSLSQSTSAVERQSIVRDLERGIEEFKDTPEELVLIEDLLLQLRSGGQANRWLDVYLEVLYRRPTEDLVASQFVTARQMAQATDRESEVATGFQHLLGIPLDFPAKRLLKEQESRAMALDQPREVSGSMLFSAAISAEAHRNPTHPD
;
A
#
# COMPACT_ATOMS: atom_id res chain seq x y z
N MET A 1 -2.11 -54.24 21.56
CA MET A 1 -2.46 -52.86 21.95
C MET A 1 -2.27 -51.85 20.80
N ASN A 2 -2.75 -52.12 19.57
CA ASN A 2 -2.58 -51.20 18.41
C ASN A 2 -3.89 -50.74 17.74
N ARG A 3 -5.07 -51.12 18.26
CA ARG A 3 -6.37 -50.75 17.65
C ARG A 3 -6.90 -49.38 18.11
N PHE A 4 -6.34 -48.80 19.17
CA PHE A 4 -6.83 -47.54 19.74
C PHE A 4 -6.35 -46.28 18.98
N CYS A 5 -5.26 -46.38 18.21
CA CYS A 5 -4.66 -45.21 17.55
C CYS A 5 -5.33 -44.85 16.20
N TRP A 6 -6.03 -45.79 15.57
CA TRP A 6 -6.67 -45.58 14.26
C TRP A 6 -8.00 -44.81 14.37
N CYS A 7 -8.79 -45.03 15.42
CA CYS A 7 -10.06 -44.31 15.60
C CYS A 7 -9.86 -42.80 15.83
N GLN A 8 -8.76 -42.40 16.48
CA GLN A 8 -8.52 -41.00 16.82
C GLN A 8 -8.11 -40.16 15.60
N ARG A 9 -7.40 -40.76 14.62
CA ARG A 9 -7.03 -40.08 13.37
C ARG A 9 -8.22 -39.88 12.44
N LEU A 10 -9.13 -40.84 12.35
CA LEU A 10 -10.33 -40.72 11.51
C LEU A 10 -11.32 -39.67 12.04
N ALA A 11 -11.46 -39.54 13.36
CA ALA A 11 -12.31 -38.50 13.96
C ALA A 11 -11.80 -37.07 13.68
N SER A 12 -10.48 -36.86 13.67
CA SER A 12 -9.90 -35.53 13.39
C SER A 12 -10.08 -35.06 11.95
N LEU A 13 -10.02 -35.98 10.97
CA LEU A 13 -10.25 -35.65 9.56
C LEU A 13 -11.72 -35.29 9.29
N ALA A 14 -12.66 -36.04 9.85
CA ALA A 14 -14.09 -35.76 9.69
C ALA A 14 -14.49 -34.40 10.29
N ALA A 15 -13.93 -34.03 11.45
CA ALA A 15 -14.19 -32.74 12.07
C ALA A 15 -13.66 -31.56 11.22
N SER A 16 -12.46 -31.70 10.63
CA SER A 16 -11.90 -30.65 9.75
C SER A 16 -12.73 -30.41 8.48
N LEU A 17 -13.30 -31.49 7.91
CA LEU A 17 -14.11 -31.42 6.69
C LEU A 17 -15.47 -30.77 6.95
N ALA A 18 -16.08 -31.02 8.11
CA ALA A 18 -17.35 -30.40 8.51
C ALA A 18 -17.21 -28.89 8.75
N VAL A 19 -16.10 -28.44 9.34
CA VAL A 19 -15.82 -27.00 9.54
C VAL A 19 -15.61 -26.30 8.20
N ALA A 20 -14.84 -26.90 7.28
CA ALA A 20 -14.63 -26.34 5.95
C ALA A 20 -15.94 -26.23 5.14
N ALA A 21 -16.81 -27.24 5.21
CA ALA A 21 -18.13 -27.22 4.56
C ALA A 21 -19.08 -26.17 5.17
N GLY A 22 -19.07 -26.02 6.50
CA GLY A 22 -19.88 -25.01 7.20
C GLY A 22 -19.47 -23.57 6.88
N VAL A 23 -18.18 -23.29 6.78
CA VAL A 23 -17.67 -21.95 6.42
C VAL A 23 -18.02 -21.62 4.96
N GLY A 24 -17.92 -22.59 4.05
CA GLY A 24 -18.31 -22.41 2.65
C GLY A 24 -19.80 -22.07 2.46
N TYR A 25 -20.69 -22.72 3.23
CA TYR A 25 -22.13 -22.48 3.12
C TYR A 25 -22.55 -21.09 3.64
N ARG A 26 -21.91 -20.59 4.70
CA ARG A 26 -22.16 -19.22 5.18
C ARG A 26 -21.58 -18.15 4.26
N TRP A 27 -20.47 -18.42 3.58
CA TRP A 27 -19.91 -17.48 2.61
C TRP A 27 -20.84 -17.28 1.41
N ARG A 28 -21.50 -18.35 0.95
CA ARG A 28 -22.43 -18.30 -0.19
C ARG A 28 -23.72 -17.54 0.12
N ASP A 29 -24.31 -17.72 1.31
CA ASP A 29 -25.53 -16.99 1.73
C ASP A 29 -25.27 -15.49 1.95
N LEU A 30 -24.04 -15.10 2.34
CA LEU A 30 -23.62 -13.70 2.37
C LEU A 30 -23.44 -13.12 0.96
N GLN A 31 -23.00 -13.92 0.00
CA GLN A 31 -22.80 -13.48 -1.38
C GLN A 31 -24.14 -13.22 -2.11
N GLU A 32 -25.16 -14.05 -1.88
CA GLU A 32 -26.49 -13.89 -2.50
C GLU A 32 -27.27 -12.68 -1.92
N LYS A 33 -27.12 -12.39 -0.61
CA LYS A 33 -27.70 -11.18 0.02
C LYS A 33 -26.99 -9.90 -0.39
N SER A 34 -25.70 -9.98 -0.74
CA SER A 34 -24.94 -8.82 -1.22
C SER A 34 -25.25 -8.48 -2.69
N ALA A 35 -25.52 -9.51 -3.51
CA ALA A 35 -25.79 -9.34 -4.94
C ALA A 35 -27.14 -8.68 -5.25
N THR A 36 -28.11 -8.74 -4.33
CA THR A 36 -29.44 -8.11 -4.49
C THR A 36 -29.54 -6.71 -3.89
N ALA A 37 -28.56 -6.28 -3.07
CA ALA A 37 -28.50 -4.93 -2.49
C ALA A 37 -27.66 -3.95 -3.32
N LEU A 38 -26.89 -4.43 -4.32
CA LEU A 38 -26.29 -3.60 -5.36
C LEU A 38 -27.33 -3.25 -6.44
N GLY A 39 -28.47 -2.71 -6.01
CA GLY A 39 -29.22 -1.81 -6.88
C GLY A 39 -28.24 -0.71 -7.29
N VAL A 40 -28.16 -0.43 -8.60
CA VAL A 40 -27.36 0.64 -9.21
C VAL A 40 -27.21 1.77 -8.20
N ALA A 41 -26.03 1.90 -7.60
CA ALA A 41 -25.79 2.89 -6.56
C ALA A 41 -26.01 4.25 -7.21
N GLU A 42 -27.20 4.81 -7.01
CA GLU A 42 -27.58 6.11 -7.53
C GLU A 42 -26.56 7.09 -6.94
N ILE A 43 -25.71 7.66 -7.81
CA ILE A 43 -24.72 8.65 -7.42
C ILE A 43 -25.50 9.76 -6.71
N ALA A 44 -25.20 9.96 -5.42
CA ALA A 44 -25.94 10.94 -4.64
C ALA A 44 -25.88 12.31 -5.34
N PRO A 45 -26.99 13.08 -5.35
CA PRO A 45 -27.03 14.38 -6.01
C PRO A 45 -25.98 15.31 -5.38
N LEU A 46 -25.41 16.24 -6.16
CA LEU A 46 -24.28 17.10 -5.73
C LEU A 46 -24.62 17.87 -4.44
N GLU A 47 -25.89 18.25 -4.30
CA GLU A 47 -26.47 18.94 -3.16
C GLU A 47 -26.32 18.16 -1.85
N SER A 48 -26.15 16.84 -1.90
CA SER A 48 -25.86 16.01 -0.72
C SER A 48 -24.43 16.15 -0.20
N PHE A 49 -23.50 16.57 -1.06
CA PHE A 49 -22.09 16.76 -0.71
C PHE A 49 -21.78 18.22 -0.30
N VAL A 50 -22.63 19.17 -0.69
CA VAL A 50 -22.49 20.59 -0.32
C VAL A 50 -23.24 20.84 0.99
N GLY A 51 -22.50 20.99 2.09
CA GLY A 51 -23.10 21.41 3.35
C GLY A 51 -23.70 22.81 3.23
N ILE A 52 -24.95 23.00 3.66
CA ILE A 52 -25.61 24.31 3.70
C ILE A 52 -24.87 25.19 4.73
N GLN A 53 -23.88 25.95 4.29
CA GLN A 53 -23.16 26.95 5.09
C GLN A 53 -23.45 28.35 4.55
N SER A 54 -23.74 29.28 5.46
CA SER A 54 -24.26 30.59 5.13
C SER A 54 -23.20 31.69 5.16
N PHE A 55 -23.30 32.60 4.18
CA PHE A 55 -22.92 34.03 4.12
C PHE A 55 -21.70 34.49 3.31
N SER A 56 -20.86 33.63 2.74
CA SER A 56 -19.81 34.11 1.81
C SER A 56 -19.84 33.35 0.50
N GLU A 57 -19.93 34.07 -0.62
CA GLU A 57 -19.79 33.52 -1.97
C GLU A 57 -18.53 32.65 -2.09
N ILE A 58 -17.41 33.13 -1.52
CA ILE A 58 -16.13 32.40 -1.49
C ILE A 58 -16.25 31.06 -0.75
N GLN A 59 -16.95 31.04 0.38
CA GLN A 59 -17.15 29.79 1.14
C GLN A 59 -18.08 28.84 0.41
N ASN A 60 -19.11 29.36 -0.26
CA ASN A 60 -20.03 28.55 -1.05
C ASN A 60 -19.32 27.92 -2.26
N THR A 61 -18.54 28.71 -3.02
CA THR A 61 -17.73 28.18 -4.13
C THR A 61 -16.71 27.16 -3.64
N ARG A 62 -16.08 27.38 -2.49
CA ARG A 62 -15.15 26.39 -1.90
C ARG A 62 -15.89 25.09 -1.53
N ALA A 63 -17.06 25.18 -0.92
CA ALA A 63 -17.87 24.01 -0.57
C ALA A 63 -18.35 23.26 -1.82
N GLU A 64 -18.70 23.98 -2.88
CA GLU A 64 -19.08 23.42 -4.18
C GLU A 64 -17.90 22.68 -4.83
N LEU A 65 -16.72 23.28 -4.90
CA LEU A 65 -15.49 22.62 -5.41
C LEU A 65 -15.16 21.37 -4.59
N GLN A 66 -15.26 21.45 -3.28
CA GLN A 66 -15.04 20.30 -2.40
C GLN A 66 -16.07 19.19 -2.67
N GLY A 67 -17.34 19.56 -2.87
CA GLY A 67 -18.42 18.62 -3.22
C GLY A 67 -18.19 17.94 -4.58
N LEU A 68 -17.77 18.71 -5.59
CA LEU A 68 -17.42 18.19 -6.91
C LEU A 68 -16.26 17.19 -6.84
N ALA A 69 -15.20 17.52 -6.11
CA ALA A 69 -14.08 16.60 -5.93
C ALA A 69 -14.48 15.33 -5.16
N GLN A 70 -15.30 15.45 -4.10
CA GLN A 70 -15.81 14.29 -3.37
C GLN A 70 -16.66 13.38 -4.26
N ARG A 71 -17.53 13.95 -5.07
CA ARG A 71 -18.31 13.21 -6.06
C ARG A 71 -17.39 12.50 -7.05
N PHE A 72 -16.41 13.22 -7.62
CA PHE A 72 -15.44 12.67 -8.57
C PHE A 72 -14.69 11.46 -7.97
N ARG A 73 -14.22 11.58 -6.73
CA ARG A 73 -13.57 10.47 -6.00
C ARG A 73 -14.50 9.28 -5.82
N THR A 74 -15.75 9.54 -5.45
CA THR A 74 -16.74 8.49 -5.23
C THR A 74 -17.00 7.74 -6.53
N GLU A 75 -17.15 8.45 -7.65
CA GLU A 75 -17.29 7.85 -8.98
C GLU A 75 -16.05 7.02 -9.37
N ALA A 76 -14.84 7.53 -9.18
CA ALA A 76 -13.60 6.81 -9.46
C ALA A 76 -13.47 5.54 -8.60
N ARG A 77 -13.81 5.62 -7.30
CA ARG A 77 -13.82 4.48 -6.38
C ARG A 77 -14.88 3.45 -6.74
N MET A 78 -16.07 3.87 -7.12
CA MET A 78 -17.13 2.96 -7.56
C MET A 78 -16.72 2.23 -8.85
N LYS A 79 -16.10 2.92 -9.81
CA LYS A 79 -15.52 2.29 -11.01
C LYS A 79 -14.45 1.26 -10.64
N TYR A 80 -13.57 1.58 -9.68
CA TYR A 80 -12.58 0.64 -9.19
C TYR A 80 -13.20 -0.59 -8.52
N LEU A 81 -14.15 -0.41 -7.61
CA LEU A 81 -14.86 -1.52 -6.96
C LEU A 81 -15.64 -2.38 -7.95
N ALA A 82 -16.28 -1.74 -8.95
CA ALA A 82 -16.93 -2.44 -10.04
C ALA A 82 -15.92 -3.28 -10.85
N SER A 83 -14.74 -2.72 -11.17
CA SER A 83 -13.69 -3.46 -11.89
C SER A 83 -13.17 -4.68 -11.13
N LEU A 84 -13.11 -4.60 -9.78
CA LEU A 84 -12.77 -5.75 -8.94
C LEU A 84 -13.82 -6.86 -9.01
N SER A 85 -15.11 -6.48 -9.09
CA SER A 85 -16.22 -7.44 -9.18
C SER A 85 -16.33 -8.12 -10.54
N THR A 86 -15.97 -7.41 -11.63
CA THR A 86 -16.05 -7.90 -13.01
C THR A 86 -14.81 -8.73 -13.41
N SER A 87 -13.75 -8.70 -12.60
CA SER A 87 -12.46 -9.35 -12.84
C SER A 87 -12.52 -10.90 -12.74
N LEU A 88 -13.20 -11.55 -13.68
CA LEU A 88 -13.03 -12.98 -13.98
C LEU A 88 -11.91 -13.22 -15.01
N SER A 89 -11.36 -12.17 -15.62
CA SER A 89 -10.28 -12.23 -16.62
C SER A 89 -9.27 -11.10 -16.41
N GLN A 90 -7.99 -11.46 -16.31
CA GLN A 90 -6.90 -10.51 -16.02
C GLN A 90 -6.76 -9.39 -17.08
N SER A 91 -7.10 -9.66 -18.34
CA SER A 91 -7.01 -8.69 -19.44
C SER A 91 -8.03 -7.54 -19.31
N THR A 92 -9.27 -7.84 -18.91
CA THR A 92 -10.33 -6.83 -18.71
C THR A 92 -9.97 -5.89 -17.56
N SER A 93 -9.37 -6.43 -16.49
CA SER A 93 -8.93 -5.64 -15.33
C SER A 93 -7.88 -4.59 -15.69
N ALA A 94 -6.98 -4.88 -16.64
CA ALA A 94 -5.95 -3.91 -17.06
C ALA A 94 -6.55 -2.72 -17.83
N VAL A 95 -7.53 -2.96 -18.70
CA VAL A 95 -8.20 -1.91 -19.49
C VAL A 95 -9.02 -1.00 -18.57
N GLU A 96 -9.79 -1.57 -17.65
CA GLU A 96 -10.59 -0.82 -16.68
C GLU A 96 -9.71 -0.03 -15.72
N ARG A 97 -8.58 -0.59 -15.27
CA ARG A 97 -7.61 0.16 -14.46
C ARG A 97 -7.03 1.33 -15.22
N GLN A 98 -6.70 1.14 -16.49
CA GLN A 98 -6.16 2.21 -17.31
C GLN A 98 -7.18 3.33 -17.57
N SER A 99 -8.48 3.01 -17.66
CA SER A 99 -9.51 4.05 -17.73
C SER A 99 -9.64 4.83 -16.42
N ILE A 100 -9.59 4.16 -15.26
CA ILE A 100 -9.58 4.81 -13.95
C ILE A 100 -8.37 5.73 -13.79
N VAL A 101 -7.17 5.28 -14.20
CA VAL A 101 -5.96 6.10 -14.18
C VAL A 101 -6.14 7.36 -15.04
N ARG A 102 -6.67 7.24 -16.26
CA ARG A 102 -6.93 8.40 -17.14
C ARG A 102 -7.96 9.35 -16.56
N ASP A 103 -9.01 8.81 -15.94
CA ASP A 103 -10.03 9.62 -15.27
C ASP A 103 -9.38 10.42 -14.13
N LEU A 104 -8.61 9.77 -13.25
CA LEU A 104 -7.89 10.45 -12.16
C LEU A 104 -6.93 11.53 -12.67
N GLU A 105 -6.18 11.27 -13.74
CA GLU A 105 -5.28 12.26 -14.35
C GLU A 105 -6.03 13.48 -14.88
N ARG A 106 -7.20 13.26 -15.51
CA ARG A 106 -8.06 14.37 -15.93
C ARG A 106 -8.56 15.17 -14.73
N GLY A 107 -8.98 14.49 -13.67
CA GLY A 107 -9.40 15.15 -12.43
C GLY A 107 -8.27 15.96 -11.81
N ILE A 108 -7.04 15.44 -11.77
CA ILE A 108 -5.88 16.18 -11.25
C ILE A 108 -5.64 17.47 -12.01
N GLU A 109 -5.77 17.45 -13.35
CA GLU A 109 -5.63 18.68 -14.15
C GLU A 109 -6.81 19.65 -13.95
N GLU A 110 -8.03 19.14 -13.73
CA GLU A 110 -9.21 19.96 -13.44
C GLU A 110 -9.13 20.64 -12.06
N PHE A 111 -8.61 19.93 -11.06
CA PHE A 111 -8.42 20.42 -9.68
C PHE A 111 -7.01 20.95 -9.42
N LYS A 112 -6.28 21.35 -10.46
CA LYS A 112 -4.92 21.84 -10.33
C LYS A 112 -4.84 23.09 -9.45
N ASP A 113 -3.83 23.13 -8.60
CA ASP A 113 -3.59 24.19 -7.60
C ASP A 113 -4.66 24.29 -6.51
N THR A 114 -5.58 23.31 -6.41
CA THR A 114 -6.50 23.20 -5.28
C THR A 114 -6.00 22.19 -4.23
N PRO A 115 -6.55 22.18 -3.01
CA PRO A 115 -6.29 21.13 -2.02
C PRO A 115 -6.74 19.74 -2.49
N GLU A 116 -7.78 19.68 -3.32
CA GLU A 116 -8.36 18.43 -3.83
C GLU A 116 -7.43 17.72 -4.82
N GLU A 117 -6.50 18.44 -5.48
CA GLU A 117 -5.46 17.87 -6.34
C GLU A 117 -4.71 16.73 -5.64
N LEU A 118 -4.22 16.99 -4.42
CA LEU A 118 -3.38 16.06 -3.65
C LEU A 118 -4.14 14.78 -3.29
N VAL A 119 -5.43 14.93 -3.03
CA VAL A 119 -6.31 13.83 -2.69
C VAL A 119 -6.50 12.91 -3.89
N LEU A 120 -6.64 13.47 -5.10
CA LEU A 120 -6.70 12.70 -6.34
C LEU A 120 -5.35 12.07 -6.69
N ILE A 121 -4.24 12.76 -6.42
CA ILE A 121 -2.89 12.20 -6.61
C ILE A 121 -2.67 10.99 -5.68
N GLU A 122 -3.11 11.03 -4.43
CA GLU A 122 -3.03 9.87 -3.53
C GLU A 122 -3.79 8.66 -4.11
N ASP A 123 -5.02 8.87 -4.58
CA ASP A 123 -5.82 7.83 -5.22
C ASP A 123 -5.13 7.33 -6.52
N LEU A 124 -4.48 8.21 -7.31
CA LEU A 124 -3.70 7.85 -8.50
C LEU A 124 -2.47 7.00 -8.15
N LEU A 125 -1.68 7.39 -7.16
CA LEU A 125 -0.51 6.65 -6.70
C LEU A 125 -0.90 5.24 -6.24
N LEU A 126 -2.06 5.06 -5.60
CA LEU A 126 -2.57 3.74 -5.23
C LEU A 126 -2.86 2.88 -6.48
N GLN A 127 -3.50 3.45 -7.50
CA GLN A 127 -3.81 2.74 -8.75
C GLN A 127 -2.57 2.39 -9.56
N LEU A 128 -1.58 3.29 -9.64
CA LEU A 128 -0.31 3.03 -10.32
C LEU A 128 0.48 1.93 -9.61
N ARG A 129 0.49 1.94 -8.27
CA ARG A 129 1.13 0.89 -7.46
C ARG A 129 0.48 -0.46 -7.67
N SER A 130 -0.86 -0.54 -7.62
CA SER A 130 -1.57 -1.80 -7.86
C SER A 130 -1.34 -2.29 -9.30
N GLY A 131 -1.18 -1.35 -10.26
CA GLY A 131 -0.80 -1.55 -11.66
C GLY A 131 0.62 -2.02 -11.93
N GLY A 132 1.52 -2.03 -10.93
CA GLY A 132 2.94 -2.30 -11.16
C GLY A 132 3.62 -1.23 -12.02
N GLN A 133 3.02 -0.04 -12.18
CA GLN A 133 3.55 1.06 -13.00
C GLN A 133 4.56 1.89 -12.18
N ALA A 134 5.63 1.26 -11.69
CA ALA A 134 6.57 1.87 -10.74
C ALA A 134 7.26 3.14 -11.28
N ASN A 135 7.65 3.16 -12.56
CA ASN A 135 8.26 4.34 -13.18
C ASN A 135 7.32 5.56 -13.16
N ARG A 136 6.09 5.38 -13.66
CA ARG A 136 5.08 6.45 -13.69
C ARG A 136 4.67 6.88 -12.28
N TRP A 137 4.61 5.93 -11.35
CA TRP A 137 4.36 6.23 -9.94
C TRP A 137 5.43 7.19 -9.39
N LEU A 138 6.71 6.93 -9.69
CA LEU A 138 7.81 7.79 -9.26
C LEU A 138 7.77 9.17 -9.91
N ASP A 139 7.44 9.24 -11.20
CA ASP A 139 7.33 10.53 -11.90
C ASP A 139 6.31 11.45 -11.21
N VAL A 140 5.11 10.91 -10.91
CA VAL A 140 4.06 11.63 -10.19
C VAL A 140 4.50 12.00 -8.78
N TYR A 141 5.12 11.07 -8.04
CA TYR A 141 5.58 11.34 -6.68
C TYR A 141 6.66 12.43 -6.63
N LEU A 142 7.65 12.37 -7.53
CA LEU A 142 8.72 13.35 -7.61
C LEU A 142 8.18 14.73 -8.00
N GLU A 143 7.22 14.79 -8.93
CA GLU A 143 6.53 16.03 -9.27
C GLU A 143 5.89 16.68 -8.03
N VAL A 144 5.15 15.91 -7.23
CA VAL A 144 4.57 16.41 -5.96
C VAL A 144 5.64 16.83 -4.98
N LEU A 145 6.70 16.04 -4.82
CA LEU A 145 7.80 16.34 -3.90
C LEU A 145 8.46 17.68 -4.23
N TYR A 146 8.63 18.01 -5.52
CA TYR A 146 9.19 19.28 -5.95
C TYR A 146 8.18 20.44 -5.90
N ARG A 147 6.93 20.22 -6.30
CA ARG A 147 5.92 21.29 -6.39
C ARG A 147 5.31 21.64 -5.03
N ARG A 148 5.12 20.65 -4.15
CA ARG A 148 4.44 20.80 -2.86
C ARG A 148 5.17 20.04 -1.74
N PRO A 149 6.42 20.41 -1.40
CA PRO A 149 7.26 19.67 -0.46
C PRO A 149 6.72 19.64 0.98
N THR A 150 5.81 20.55 1.34
CA THR A 150 5.26 20.69 2.70
C THR A 150 4.12 19.72 3.01
N GLU A 151 3.58 19.06 1.99
CA GLU A 151 2.38 18.23 2.11
C GLU A 151 2.67 16.88 2.77
N ASP A 152 1.74 16.42 3.61
CA ASP A 152 1.88 15.17 4.36
C ASP A 152 2.00 13.94 3.44
N LEU A 153 1.44 14.02 2.22
CA LEU A 153 1.54 13.00 1.19
C LEU A 153 3.00 12.63 0.88
N VAL A 154 3.92 13.61 0.91
CA VAL A 154 5.34 13.38 0.62
C VAL A 154 5.96 12.47 1.68
N ALA A 155 5.68 12.73 2.96
CA ALA A 155 6.20 11.95 4.07
C ALA A 155 5.52 10.58 4.20
N SER A 156 4.22 10.49 3.95
CA SER A 156 3.49 9.22 4.05
C SER A 156 3.92 8.20 2.99
N GLN A 157 4.34 8.67 1.81
CA GLN A 157 4.75 7.81 0.70
C GLN A 157 6.26 7.57 0.61
N PHE A 158 7.09 8.14 1.50
CA PHE A 158 8.56 8.03 1.48
C PHE A 158 9.06 6.58 1.37
N VAL A 159 8.55 5.68 2.21
CA VAL A 159 8.96 4.27 2.23
C VAL A 159 8.60 3.60 0.89
N THR A 160 7.41 3.88 0.37
CA THR A 160 6.97 3.38 -0.94
C THR A 160 7.87 3.94 -2.05
N ALA A 161 8.21 5.23 -2.00
CA ALA A 161 9.06 5.86 -3.00
C ALA A 161 10.45 5.22 -3.06
N ARG A 162 11.07 4.93 -1.92
CA ARG A 162 12.34 4.19 -1.88
C ARG A 162 12.22 2.79 -2.49
N GLN A 163 11.16 2.06 -2.17
CA GLN A 163 10.93 0.73 -2.73
C GLN A 163 10.74 0.78 -4.26
N MET A 164 9.95 1.74 -4.75
CA MET A 164 9.74 1.93 -6.18
C MET A 164 11.03 2.36 -6.88
N ALA A 165 11.83 3.23 -6.26
CA ALA A 165 13.10 3.70 -6.78
C ALA A 165 14.12 2.56 -6.91
N GLN A 166 14.21 1.70 -5.89
CA GLN A 166 15.05 0.50 -5.95
C GLN A 166 14.60 -0.45 -7.06
N ALA A 167 13.28 -0.66 -7.22
CA ALA A 167 12.74 -1.53 -8.26
C ALA A 167 12.94 -0.99 -9.69
N THR A 168 13.26 0.30 -9.84
CA THR A 168 13.40 0.98 -11.14
C THR A 168 14.81 1.53 -11.39
N ASP A 169 15.76 1.29 -10.48
CA ASP A 169 17.13 1.84 -10.51
C ASP A 169 17.18 3.39 -10.52
N ARG A 170 16.21 4.03 -9.84
CA ARG A 170 16.07 5.50 -9.71
C ARG A 170 16.28 6.01 -8.29
N GLU A 171 17.04 5.27 -7.48
CA GLU A 171 17.31 5.62 -6.08
C GLU A 171 17.95 7.01 -5.92
N SER A 172 18.82 7.38 -6.86
CA SER A 172 19.53 8.65 -6.86
C SER A 172 18.60 9.86 -7.01
N GLU A 173 17.55 9.77 -7.84
CA GLU A 173 16.58 10.85 -8.04
C GLU A 173 15.78 11.12 -6.77
N VAL A 174 15.30 10.04 -6.14
CA VAL A 174 14.55 10.10 -4.88
C VAL A 174 15.44 10.63 -3.75
N ALA A 175 16.69 10.16 -3.64
CA ALA A 175 17.65 10.67 -2.66
C ALA A 175 17.95 12.16 -2.87
N THR A 176 18.13 12.60 -4.12
CA THR A 176 18.38 14.00 -4.46
C THR A 176 17.18 14.88 -4.10
N GLY A 177 15.96 14.44 -4.45
CA GLY A 177 14.73 15.13 -4.07
C GLY A 177 14.59 15.31 -2.56
N PHE A 178 14.92 14.28 -1.77
CA PHE A 178 14.90 14.39 -0.32
C PHE A 178 15.99 15.30 0.24
N GLN A 179 17.20 15.25 -0.31
CA GLN A 179 18.27 16.19 0.08
C GLN A 179 17.83 17.64 -0.15
N HIS A 180 17.16 17.93 -1.28
CA HIS A 180 16.58 19.24 -1.54
C HIS A 180 15.54 19.62 -0.48
N LEU A 181 14.61 18.73 -0.15
CA LEU A 181 13.58 18.98 0.86
C LEU A 181 14.18 19.25 2.25
N LEU A 182 15.18 18.47 2.66
CA LEU A 182 15.86 18.65 3.94
C LEU A 182 16.69 19.93 4.01
N GLY A 183 17.20 20.41 2.87
CA GLY A 183 17.91 21.67 2.74
C GLY A 183 17.03 22.92 2.90
N ILE A 184 15.70 22.80 2.82
CA ILE A 184 14.78 23.92 3.03
C ILE A 184 14.86 24.35 4.51
N PRO A 185 15.18 25.61 4.83
CA PRO A 185 15.37 26.06 6.22
C PRO A 185 14.07 26.11 7.03
N LEU A 186 12.90 26.08 6.37
CA LEU A 186 11.60 26.02 7.01
C LEU A 186 11.39 24.65 7.67
N ASP A 187 10.81 24.65 8.88
CA ASP A 187 10.36 23.43 9.54
C ASP A 187 8.86 23.25 9.32
N PHE A 188 8.48 22.05 8.87
CA PHE A 188 7.11 21.65 8.62
C PHE A 188 6.91 20.19 9.04
N PRO A 189 5.66 19.74 9.29
CA PRO A 189 5.37 18.38 9.76
C PRO A 189 6.00 17.29 8.89
N ALA A 190 5.83 17.35 7.58
CA ALA A 190 6.38 16.36 6.65
C ALA A 190 7.91 16.22 6.77
N LYS A 191 8.66 17.32 6.89
CA LYS A 191 10.13 17.30 7.08
C LYS A 191 10.55 16.56 8.36
N ARG A 192 9.82 16.74 9.46
CA ARG A 192 10.11 16.05 10.73
C ARG A 192 9.87 14.54 10.59
N LEU A 193 8.75 14.15 9.97
CA LEU A 193 8.44 12.76 9.70
C LEU A 193 9.47 12.11 8.76
N LEU A 194 9.91 12.83 7.73
CA LEU A 194 10.95 12.36 6.82
C LEU A 194 12.28 12.13 7.53
N LYS A 195 12.74 13.08 8.36
CA LYS A 195 13.97 12.90 9.17
C LYS A 195 13.88 11.67 10.08
N GLU A 196 12.72 11.46 10.69
CA GLU A 196 12.48 10.29 11.55
C GLU A 196 12.51 8.99 10.74
N GLN A 197 11.80 8.93 9.61
CA GLN A 197 11.79 7.76 8.73
C GLN A 197 13.16 7.45 8.13
N GLU A 198 13.93 8.47 7.76
CA GLU A 198 15.30 8.33 7.28
C GLU A 198 16.21 7.75 8.36
N SER A 199 16.17 8.28 9.58
CA SER A 199 16.94 7.75 10.72
C SER A 199 16.59 6.28 11.02
N ARG A 200 15.31 5.92 10.94
CA ARG A 200 14.85 4.52 11.11
C ARG A 200 15.35 3.62 9.98
N ALA A 201 15.33 4.11 8.74
CA ALA A 201 15.80 3.35 7.59
C ALA A 201 17.32 3.12 7.66
N MET A 202 18.10 4.13 8.07
CA MET A 202 19.54 3.99 8.30
C MET A 202 19.87 3.00 9.43
N ALA A 203 19.04 2.94 10.48
CA ALA A 203 19.23 1.98 11.57
C ALA A 203 18.97 0.53 11.14
N LEU A 204 18.10 0.30 10.16
CA LEU A 204 17.81 -1.04 9.62
C LEU A 204 18.87 -1.53 8.62
N ASP A 205 19.51 -0.59 7.91
CA ASP A 205 20.49 -0.89 6.86
C ASP A 205 21.93 -1.04 7.40
N GLN A 206 22.14 -0.77 8.70
CA GLN A 206 23.38 -1.17 9.34
C GLN A 206 23.47 -2.70 9.25
N PRO A 207 24.49 -3.26 8.56
CA PRO A 207 24.71 -4.69 8.59
C PRO A 207 24.74 -5.05 10.06
N ARG A 208 23.88 -5.99 10.47
CA ARG A 208 24.06 -6.67 11.75
C ARG A 208 25.46 -7.24 11.64
N GLU A 209 26.47 -6.52 12.13
CA GLU A 209 27.75 -7.09 12.46
C GLU A 209 27.36 -8.23 13.37
N VAL A 210 27.39 -9.43 12.79
CA VAL A 210 27.15 -10.65 13.50
C VAL A 210 28.20 -10.57 14.57
N SER A 211 27.78 -10.26 15.79
CA SER A 211 28.58 -10.28 17.00
C SER A 211 28.91 -11.75 17.28
N GLY A 212 29.62 -12.36 16.35
CA GLY A 212 30.16 -13.70 16.29
C GLY A 212 31.68 -13.68 16.47
N SER A 213 32.25 -12.57 16.94
CA SER A 213 33.67 -12.46 17.31
C SER A 213 33.96 -12.92 18.75
N MET A 214 33.18 -13.84 19.33
CA MET A 214 33.50 -14.43 20.64
C MET A 214 33.29 -15.95 20.78
N LEU A 215 33.03 -16.71 19.70
CA LEU A 215 32.84 -18.18 19.80
C LEU A 215 33.73 -19.04 18.88
N PHE A 216 34.84 -18.51 18.35
CA PHE A 216 35.81 -19.30 17.56
C PHE A 216 37.25 -19.24 18.12
N SER A 217 37.42 -19.44 19.43
CA SER A 217 38.75 -19.66 20.04
C SER A 217 38.72 -20.66 21.20
N ALA A 218 37.99 -21.77 21.04
CA ALA A 218 38.01 -22.87 22.01
C ALA A 218 38.04 -24.28 21.38
N ALA A 219 38.47 -24.43 20.12
CA ALA A 219 38.47 -25.72 19.42
C ALA A 219 39.81 -26.06 18.74
N ILE A 220 40.94 -25.63 19.30
CA ILE A 220 42.27 -26.15 18.95
C ILE A 220 43.01 -26.45 20.25
N SER A 221 42.65 -27.53 20.95
CA SER A 221 43.53 -28.08 22.02
C SER A 221 43.23 -29.50 22.48
N ALA A 222 42.55 -30.34 21.69
CA ALA A 222 42.26 -31.73 22.10
C ALA A 222 42.35 -32.73 20.94
N GLU A 223 43.44 -32.69 20.17
CA GLU A 223 43.77 -33.74 19.20
C GLU A 223 45.23 -34.19 19.41
N ALA A 224 45.54 -34.64 20.63
CA ALA A 224 46.81 -35.31 20.93
C ALA A 224 46.53 -36.48 21.87
N HIS A 225 46.97 -37.67 21.43
CA HIS A 225 46.89 -38.99 22.08
C HIS A 225 45.61 -39.81 21.89
N ARG A 226 45.66 -40.71 20.90
CA ARG A 226 45.54 -42.17 21.10
C ARG A 226 45.80 -42.95 19.81
N ASN A 227 47.02 -43.45 19.65
CA ASN A 227 47.32 -44.75 19.06
C ASN A 227 48.79 -45.04 19.41
N PRO A 228 49.15 -46.18 20.01
CA PRO A 228 48.99 -47.50 19.37
C PRO A 228 48.64 -48.65 20.35
N THR A 229 48.09 -49.74 19.82
CA THR A 229 48.57 -51.12 20.11
C THR A 229 47.74 -52.11 19.31
N HIS A 230 48.38 -52.76 18.34
CA HIS A 230 47.92 -53.97 17.68
C HIS A 230 48.42 -55.17 18.49
N PRO A 231 47.60 -56.19 18.80
CA PRO A 231 48.10 -57.47 19.28
C PRO A 231 48.32 -58.43 18.09
N ASP A 232 49.29 -59.32 18.27
CA ASP A 232 49.47 -60.58 17.52
C ASP A 232 48.39 -61.61 17.90
#